data_AF-A0A8M1MZA6-F1
#
_entry.id   AF-A0A8M1MZA6-F1
#
_cell.length_a   1.000
_cell.length_b   1.000
_cell.length_c   1.000
_cell.angle_alpha   90.00
_cell.angle_beta   90.00
_cell.angle_gamma   90.00
#
_symmetry.space_group_name_H-M   'P 1'
#
loop_
_entity.id
_entity.type
_entity.pdbx_description
1 polymer ?
#
loop_
_entity_poly.entity_id
_entity_poly.type
_entity_poly.pdbx_seq_one_letter_code
_entity_poly.pdbx_strand_id
1 'polypeptide(L)'
;MDTVSLEHQIQSVQRHISFLKKEQMALLRDLHLEILRLQKRCSELTRDLEMREAQSHQQEAASRELESKCRALESQLAARTAANAELRREVAQREALVSALRCTLRAEERRFLEELRRRSHRATVLGTELQKHTEAAAYLSCQLHAARQRLQTPRPGAAAAAAEPRPRRRAQRVRRPPAAEAAAKGPGRDWAAWERAARALDDVEPMPDPALFLYARRPPRPSGRSPRQPPPQEPPDQAGPPAAPSPPSAPGEPE
;
A
#
# COMPACT_ATOMS: atom_id res chain seq x y z
N MET A 1 -117.77 36.66 20.99
CA MET A 1 -116.72 36.92 19.99
C MET A 1 -115.33 36.48 20.47
N ASP A 2 -115.11 36.35 21.79
CA ASP A 2 -113.79 36.05 22.37
C ASP A 2 -113.35 34.57 22.28
N THR A 3 -114.30 33.64 22.19
CA THR A 3 -114.01 32.20 22.09
C THR A 3 -113.30 31.83 20.79
N VAL A 4 -113.68 32.47 19.68
CA VAL A 4 -113.09 32.25 18.35
C VAL A 4 -111.64 32.76 18.30
N SER A 5 -111.31 33.82 19.06
CA SER A 5 -109.93 34.34 19.18
C SER A 5 -109.03 33.39 19.96
N LEU A 6 -109.54 32.80 21.05
CA LEU A 6 -108.80 31.84 21.87
C LEU A 6 -108.48 30.55 21.10
N GLU A 7 -109.43 30.04 20.30
CA GLU A 7 -109.23 28.88 19.44
C GLU A 7 -108.15 29.09 18.38
N HIS A 8 -108.13 30.25 17.72
CA HIS A 8 -107.08 30.61 16.78
C HIS A 8 -105.71 30.71 17.45
N GLN A 9 -105.66 31.22 18.69
CA GLN A 9 -104.43 31.33 19.48
C GLN A 9 -103.90 29.94 19.89
N ILE A 10 -104.80 29.03 20.31
CA ILE A 10 -104.47 27.63 20.61
C ILE A 10 -103.93 26.92 19.35
N GLN A 11 -104.60 27.08 18.20
CA GLN A 11 -104.15 26.50 16.93
C GLN A 11 -102.79 27.05 16.47
N SER A 12 -102.55 28.36 16.66
CA SER A 12 -101.26 28.99 16.35
C SER A 12 -100.13 28.43 17.21
N VAL A 13 -100.34 28.34 18.52
CA VAL A 13 -99.36 27.75 19.47
C VAL A 13 -99.10 26.28 19.15
N GLN A 14 -100.14 25.49 18.83
CA GLN A 14 -99.97 24.09 18.43
C GLN A 14 -99.11 23.94 17.16
N ARG A 15 -99.32 24.79 16.15
CA ARG A 15 -98.48 24.82 14.95
C ARG A 15 -97.04 25.17 15.30
N HIS A 16 -96.83 26.18 16.15
CA HIS A 16 -95.49 26.60 16.58
C HIS A 16 -94.77 25.48 17.36
N ILE A 17 -95.45 24.82 18.29
CA ILE A 17 -94.93 23.65 19.00
C ILE A 17 -94.56 22.53 18.02
N SER A 18 -95.40 22.26 17.01
CA SER A 18 -95.10 21.23 16.01
C SER A 18 -93.89 21.58 15.15
N PHE A 19 -93.70 22.87 14.85
CA PHE A 19 -92.54 23.38 14.12
C PHE A 19 -91.26 23.23 14.95
N LEU A 20 -91.26 23.73 16.19
CA LEU A 20 -90.12 23.57 17.11
C LEU A 20 -89.75 22.09 17.31
N LYS A 21 -90.73 21.21 17.45
CA LYS A 21 -90.47 19.76 17.57
C LYS A 21 -89.80 19.19 16.32
N LYS A 22 -90.20 19.64 15.12
CA LYS A 22 -89.56 19.22 13.86
C LYS A 22 -88.12 19.72 13.77
N GLU A 23 -87.88 20.99 14.12
CA GLU A 23 -86.54 21.58 14.12
C GLU A 23 -85.62 20.93 15.14
N GLN A 24 -86.10 20.70 16.38
CA GLN A 24 -85.33 19.98 17.41
C GLN A 24 -84.97 18.56 16.96
N MET A 25 -85.91 17.84 16.34
CA MET A 25 -85.63 16.51 15.80
C MET A 25 -84.65 16.52 14.64
N ALA A 26 -84.66 17.55 13.80
CA ALA A 26 -83.67 17.73 12.73
C ALA A 26 -82.28 17.99 13.33
N LEU A 27 -82.17 18.95 14.25
CA LEU A 27 -80.91 19.27 14.93
C LEU A 27 -80.31 18.07 15.65
N LEU A 28 -81.13 17.29 16.37
CA LEU A 28 -80.68 16.08 17.06
C LEU A 28 -80.13 15.03 16.07
N ARG A 29 -80.78 14.85 14.92
CA ARG A 29 -80.30 13.94 13.87
C ARG A 29 -78.97 14.40 13.28
N ASP A 30 -78.86 15.69 12.97
CA ASP A 30 -77.64 16.27 12.39
C ASP A 30 -76.45 16.17 13.35
N LEU A 31 -76.68 16.48 14.63
CA LEU A 31 -75.67 16.30 15.68
C LEU A 31 -75.25 14.84 15.83
N HIS A 32 -76.20 13.89 15.77
CA HIS A 32 -75.86 12.47 15.84
C HIS A 32 -74.98 12.02 14.68
N LEU A 33 -75.27 12.49 13.45
CA LEU A 33 -74.43 12.22 12.29
C LEU A 33 -73.04 12.84 12.44
N GLU A 34 -72.95 14.05 12.99
CA GLU A 34 -71.67 14.71 13.21
C GLU A 34 -70.82 14.00 14.27
N ILE A 35 -71.43 13.51 15.36
CA ILE A 35 -70.75 12.67 16.35
C ILE A 35 -70.18 11.42 15.68
N LEU A 36 -70.96 10.73 14.83
CA LEU A 36 -70.49 9.54 14.12
C LEU A 36 -69.33 9.85 13.15
N ARG A 37 -69.39 10.98 12.45
CA ARG A 37 -68.29 11.43 11.56
C ARG A 37 -67.03 11.74 12.35
N LEU A 38 -67.13 12.45 13.46
CA LEU A 38 -65.99 12.76 14.32
C LEU A 38 -65.40 11.50 14.94
N GLN A 39 -66.24 10.58 15.41
CA GLN A 39 -65.78 9.28 15.93
C GLN A 39 -64.98 8.51 14.88
N LYS A 40 -65.45 8.46 13.63
CA LYS A 40 -64.73 7.83 12.52
C LYS A 40 -63.39 8.53 12.24
N ARG A 41 -63.38 9.86 12.19
CA ARG A 41 -62.14 10.61 11.94
C ARG A 41 -61.12 10.45 13.08
N CYS A 42 -61.59 10.42 14.33
CA CYS A 42 -60.74 10.17 15.48
C CYS A 42 -60.13 8.76 15.42
N SER A 43 -60.89 7.73 15.06
CA SER A 43 -60.33 6.37 14.95
C SER A 43 -59.33 6.23 13.80
N GLU A 44 -59.55 6.90 12.66
CA GLU A 44 -58.59 6.98 11.55
C GLU A 44 -57.29 7.67 11.98
N LEU A 45 -57.38 8.83 12.64
CA LEU A 45 -56.20 9.55 13.13
C LEU A 45 -55.43 8.76 14.18
N THR A 46 -56.12 8.08 15.11
CA THR A 46 -55.46 7.20 16.09
C THR A 46 -54.69 6.09 15.39
N ARG A 47 -55.28 5.44 14.38
CA ARG A 47 -54.60 4.40 13.60
C ARG A 47 -53.38 4.95 12.85
N ASP A 48 -53.49 6.13 12.26
CA ASP A 48 -52.37 6.76 11.55
C ASP A 48 -51.21 7.11 12.49
N LEU A 49 -51.52 7.56 13.71
CA LEU A 49 -50.52 7.80 14.76
C LEU A 49 -49.82 6.51 15.18
N GLU A 50 -50.57 5.45 15.47
CA GLU A 50 -50.01 4.13 15.83
C GLU A 50 -49.07 3.59 14.74
N MET A 51 -49.45 3.73 13.46
CA MET A 51 -48.60 3.31 12.34
C MET A 51 -47.31 4.14 12.26
N ARG A 52 -47.40 5.46 12.46
CA ARG A 52 -46.22 6.34 12.46
C ARG A 52 -45.29 6.08 13.63
N GLU A 53 -45.85 5.81 14.82
CA GLU A 53 -45.07 5.44 16.00
C GLU A 53 -44.32 4.12 15.78
N ALA A 54 -44.99 3.11 15.23
CA ALA A 54 -44.36 1.85 14.87
C ALA A 54 -43.23 2.03 13.85
N GLN A 55 -43.43 2.89 12.83
CA GLN A 55 -42.40 3.24 11.85
C GLN A 55 -41.21 3.98 12.50
N SER A 56 -41.47 4.94 13.40
CA SER A 56 -40.43 5.66 14.16
C SER A 56 -39.59 4.68 14.98
N HIS A 57 -40.23 3.77 15.71
CA HIS A 57 -39.51 2.76 16.49
C HIS A 57 -38.65 1.83 15.62
N GLN A 58 -39.16 1.42 14.46
CA GLN A 58 -38.37 0.63 13.50
C GLN A 58 -37.17 1.42 12.98
N GLN A 59 -37.35 2.70 12.66
CA GLN A 59 -36.29 3.56 12.18
C GLN A 59 -35.24 3.86 13.26
N GLU A 60 -35.64 4.07 14.50
CA GLU A 60 -34.73 4.21 15.64
C GLU A 60 -33.92 2.93 15.87
N ALA A 61 -34.55 1.75 15.80
CA ALA A 61 -33.86 0.48 15.93
C ALA A 61 -32.81 0.29 14.83
N ALA A 62 -33.17 0.58 13.57
CA ALA A 62 -32.24 0.54 12.44
C ALA A 62 -31.08 1.54 12.60
N SER A 63 -31.38 2.75 13.08
CA SER A 63 -30.37 3.78 13.33
C SER A 63 -29.37 3.34 14.40
N ARG A 64 -29.85 2.77 15.52
CA ARG A 64 -28.99 2.22 16.58
C ARG A 64 -28.13 1.07 16.08
N GLU A 65 -28.68 0.19 15.24
CA GLU A 65 -27.91 -0.90 14.63
C GLU A 65 -26.78 -0.35 13.75
N LEU A 66 -27.08 0.63 12.88
CA LEU A 66 -26.08 1.30 12.06
C LEU A 66 -25.01 1.99 12.91
N GLU A 67 -25.39 2.73 13.95
CA GLU A 67 -24.44 3.34 14.89
C GLU A 67 -23.52 2.31 15.55
N SER A 68 -24.06 1.17 15.97
CA SER A 68 -23.26 0.09 16.56
C SER A 68 -22.27 -0.51 15.55
N LYS A 69 -22.68 -0.68 14.28
CA LYS A 69 -21.81 -1.13 13.19
C LYS A 69 -20.71 -0.10 12.91
N CYS A 70 -21.06 1.18 12.86
CA CYS A 70 -20.09 2.28 12.69
C CYS A 70 -19.05 2.26 13.81
N ARG A 71 -19.47 2.20 15.08
CA ARG A 71 -18.55 2.12 16.23
C ARG A 71 -17.66 0.89 16.19
N ALA A 72 -18.21 -0.26 15.78
CA ALA A 72 -17.42 -1.48 15.63
C ALA A 72 -16.34 -1.31 14.55
N LEU A 73 -16.68 -0.75 13.39
CA LEU A 73 -15.72 -0.48 12.31
C LEU A 73 -14.67 0.56 12.71
N GLU A 74 -15.05 1.63 13.41
CA GLU A 74 -14.13 2.63 13.95
C GLU A 74 -13.14 1.99 14.92
N SER A 75 -13.59 1.11 15.81
CA SER A 75 -12.71 0.39 16.74
C SER A 75 -11.72 -0.52 16.01
N GLN A 76 -12.16 -1.20 14.94
CA GLN A 76 -11.29 -2.03 14.12
C GLN A 76 -10.26 -1.18 13.37
N LEU A 77 -10.67 -0.03 12.83
CA LEU A 77 -9.76 0.91 12.17
C LEU A 77 -8.72 1.44 13.16
N ALA A 78 -9.13 1.82 14.37
CA ALA A 78 -8.22 2.26 15.42
C ALA A 78 -7.19 1.17 15.79
N ALA A 79 -7.63 -0.08 15.95
CA ALA A 79 -6.73 -1.19 16.23
C ALA A 79 -5.73 -1.44 15.07
N ARG A 80 -6.21 -1.39 13.83
CA ARG A 80 -5.36 -1.58 12.63
C ARG A 80 -4.36 -0.44 12.45
N THR A 81 -4.76 0.80 12.71
CA THR A 81 -3.86 1.96 12.63
C THR A 81 -2.78 1.92 13.70
N ALA A 82 -3.12 1.51 14.93
CA ALA A 82 -2.15 1.28 15.99
C ALA A 82 -1.13 0.18 15.63
N ALA A 83 -1.60 -0.99 15.19
CA ALA A 83 -0.73 -2.08 14.74
C ALA A 83 0.19 -1.67 13.57
N ASN A 84 -0.33 -0.89 12.61
CA ASN A 84 0.49 -0.39 11.51
C ASN A 84 1.56 0.60 12.00
N ALA A 85 1.22 1.48 12.96
CA ALA A 85 2.19 2.37 13.56
C ALA A 85 3.32 1.62 14.28
N GLU A 86 3.02 0.51 14.96
CA GLU A 86 4.03 -0.37 15.56
C GLU A 86 4.94 -0.99 14.50
N LEU A 87 4.37 -1.57 13.44
CA LEU A 87 5.16 -2.14 12.33
C LEU A 87 6.09 -1.09 11.69
N ARG A 88 5.62 0.14 11.49
CA ARG A 88 6.46 1.23 10.96
C ARG A 88 7.63 1.56 11.89
N ARG A 89 7.41 1.57 13.21
CA ARG A 89 8.50 1.78 14.19
C ARG A 89 9.52 0.65 14.12
N GLU A 90 9.07 -0.60 14.03
CA GLU A 90 9.99 -1.74 13.91
C GLU A 90 10.79 -1.70 12.60
N VAL A 91 10.16 -1.33 11.49
CA VAL A 91 10.86 -1.14 10.20
C VAL A 91 11.94 -0.07 10.34
N ALA A 92 11.60 1.10 10.90
CA ALA A 92 12.56 2.17 11.12
C ALA A 92 13.74 1.73 12.03
N GLN A 93 13.45 0.95 13.07
CA GLN A 93 14.49 0.40 13.95
C GLN A 93 15.41 -0.57 13.21
N ARG A 94 14.84 -1.47 12.39
CA ARG A 94 15.62 -2.43 11.58
C ARG A 94 16.45 -1.72 10.52
N GLU A 95 15.91 -0.70 9.86
CA GLU A 95 16.64 0.14 8.90
C GLU A 95 17.81 0.87 9.55
N ALA A 96 17.62 1.41 10.76
CA ALA A 96 18.70 2.02 11.53
C ALA A 96 19.82 1.01 11.86
N LEU A 97 19.44 -0.21 12.29
CA LEU A 97 20.41 -1.27 12.55
C LEU A 97 21.17 -1.69 11.29
N VAL A 98 20.47 -1.89 10.17
CA VAL A 98 21.09 -2.22 8.87
C VAL A 98 22.05 -1.11 8.45
N SER A 99 21.67 0.15 8.64
CA SER A 99 22.53 1.30 8.32
C SER A 99 23.78 1.31 9.19
N ALA A 100 23.65 1.08 10.50
CA ALA A 100 24.80 0.98 11.41
C ALA A 100 25.75 -0.16 11.02
N LEU A 101 25.22 -1.35 10.73
CA LEU A 101 26.02 -2.50 10.29
C LEU A 101 26.72 -2.26 8.94
N ARG A 102 26.06 -1.57 8.00
CA ARG A 102 26.70 -1.16 6.74
C ARG A 102 27.84 -0.17 7.00
N CYS A 103 27.66 0.78 7.91
CA CYS A 103 28.71 1.73 8.29
C CYS A 103 29.91 1.04 8.95
N THR A 104 29.68 0.07 9.86
CA THR A 104 30.77 -0.67 10.50
C THR A 104 31.51 -1.54 9.50
N LEU A 105 30.80 -2.26 8.62
CA LEU A 105 31.44 -3.06 7.56
C LEU A 105 32.34 -2.19 6.68
N ARG A 106 31.84 -1.04 6.20
CA ARG A 106 32.63 -0.09 5.40
C ARG A 106 33.84 0.46 6.16
N ALA A 107 33.74 0.64 7.48
CA ALA A 107 34.87 1.09 8.30
C ALA A 107 35.94 0.00 8.43
N GLU A 108 35.55 -1.24 8.69
CA GLU A 108 36.47 -2.37 8.75
C GLU A 108 37.12 -2.66 7.40
N GLU A 109 36.37 -2.59 6.29
CA GLU A 109 36.92 -2.70 4.93
C GLU A 109 38.05 -1.69 4.68
N ARG A 110 37.85 -0.43 5.06
CA ARG A 110 38.88 0.62 4.94
C ARG A 110 40.12 0.28 5.78
N ARG A 111 39.92 -0.17 7.02
CA ARG A 111 41.02 -0.59 7.92
C ARG A 111 41.82 -1.74 7.32
N PHE A 112 41.16 -2.78 6.82
CA PHE A 112 41.85 -3.92 6.21
C PHE A 112 42.63 -3.52 4.96
N LEU A 113 42.10 -2.63 4.12
CA LEU A 113 42.82 -2.13 2.94
C LEU A 113 44.04 -1.30 3.33
N GLU A 114 43.96 -0.46 4.36
CA GLU A 114 45.10 0.30 4.87
C GLU A 114 46.19 -0.63 5.44
N GLU A 115 45.80 -1.64 6.20
CA GLU A 115 46.73 -2.65 6.71
C GLU A 115 47.40 -3.43 5.59
N LEU A 116 46.64 -3.86 4.58
CA LEU A 116 47.15 -4.57 3.43
C LEU A 116 48.17 -3.70 2.66
N ARG A 117 47.86 -2.42 2.44
CA ARG A 117 48.79 -1.44 1.82
C ARG A 117 50.08 -1.31 2.63
N ARG A 118 49.97 -1.15 3.96
CA ARG A 118 51.14 -1.04 4.85
C ARG A 118 52.02 -2.29 4.80
N ARG A 119 51.43 -3.49 4.84
CA ARG A 119 52.17 -4.77 4.77
C ARG A 119 52.80 -4.99 3.39
N SER A 120 52.07 -4.67 2.32
CA SER A 120 52.59 -4.73 0.96
C SER A 120 53.82 -3.83 0.80
N HIS A 121 53.74 -2.58 1.26
CA HIS A 121 54.89 -1.66 1.22
C HIS A 121 56.09 -2.21 2.00
N ARG A 122 55.88 -2.74 3.22
CA ARG A 122 56.94 -3.40 4.00
C ARG A 122 57.57 -4.58 3.26
N ALA A 123 56.75 -5.43 2.63
CA ALA A 123 57.25 -6.56 1.85
C ALA A 123 58.09 -6.09 0.66
N THR A 124 57.70 -5.00 0.00
CA THR A 124 58.50 -4.39 -1.08
C THR A 124 59.84 -3.88 -0.56
N VAL A 125 59.87 -3.15 0.57
CA VAL A 125 61.12 -2.64 1.17
C VAL A 125 62.07 -3.79 1.49
N LEU A 126 61.61 -4.79 2.24
CA LEU A 126 62.40 -5.98 2.58
C LEU A 126 62.85 -6.75 1.32
N GLY A 127 62.00 -6.82 0.29
CA GLY A 127 62.34 -7.43 -1.00
C GLY A 127 63.50 -6.71 -1.68
N THR A 128 63.52 -5.37 -1.68
CA THR A 128 64.64 -4.59 -2.23
C THR A 128 65.91 -4.71 -1.40
N GLU A 129 65.80 -4.81 -0.06
CA GLU A 129 66.95 -5.03 0.82
C GLU A 129 67.56 -6.41 0.58
N LEU A 130 66.74 -7.45 0.50
CA LEU A 130 67.19 -8.80 0.17
C LEU A 130 67.86 -8.83 -1.21
N GLN A 131 67.30 -8.15 -2.22
CA GLN A 131 67.88 -8.06 -3.55
C GLN A 131 69.27 -7.39 -3.54
N LYS A 132 69.46 -6.32 -2.76
CA LYS A 132 70.78 -5.70 -2.58
C LYS A 132 71.78 -6.68 -1.97
N HIS A 133 71.35 -7.46 -0.98
CA HIS A 133 72.21 -8.47 -0.36
C HIS A 133 72.56 -9.62 -1.33
N THR A 134 71.61 -10.08 -2.15
CA THR A 134 71.87 -11.14 -3.15
C THR A 134 72.82 -10.64 -4.24
N GLU A 135 72.66 -9.41 -4.72
CA GLU A 135 73.58 -8.78 -5.69
C GLU A 135 74.99 -8.63 -5.11
N ALA A 136 75.12 -8.17 -3.86
CA ALA A 136 76.41 -8.08 -3.18
C ALA A 136 77.07 -9.47 -3.01
N ALA A 137 76.29 -10.49 -2.64
CA ALA A 137 76.78 -11.86 -2.52
C ALA A 137 77.22 -12.44 -3.88
N ALA A 138 76.47 -12.17 -4.95
CA ALA A 138 76.85 -12.56 -6.31
C ALA A 138 78.15 -11.87 -6.76
N TYR A 139 78.28 -10.57 -6.49
CA TYR A 139 79.50 -9.81 -6.78
C TYR A 139 80.73 -10.39 -6.07
N LEU A 140 80.63 -10.64 -4.75
CA LEU A 140 81.71 -11.27 -3.98
C LEU A 140 82.03 -12.69 -4.47
N SER A 141 81.00 -13.46 -4.86
CA SER A 141 81.20 -14.80 -5.43
C SER A 141 81.97 -14.71 -6.75
N CYS A 142 81.62 -13.78 -7.64
CA CYS A 142 82.36 -13.51 -8.87
C CYS A 142 83.81 -13.08 -8.59
N GLN A 143 84.03 -12.20 -7.60
CA GLN A 143 85.38 -11.82 -7.18
C GLN A 143 86.19 -13.02 -6.69
N LEU A 144 85.62 -13.88 -5.85
CA LEU A 144 86.27 -15.10 -5.36
C LEU A 144 86.60 -16.06 -6.50
N HIS A 145 85.68 -16.25 -7.46
CA HIS A 145 85.94 -17.06 -8.64
C HIS A 145 87.07 -16.47 -9.49
N ALA A 146 87.09 -15.15 -9.72
CA ALA A 146 88.17 -14.48 -10.44
C ALA A 146 89.52 -14.61 -9.71
N ALA A 147 89.55 -14.44 -8.38
CA ALA A 147 90.75 -14.64 -7.57
C ALA A 147 91.25 -16.09 -7.62
N ARG A 148 90.34 -17.07 -7.51
CA ARG A 148 90.67 -18.50 -7.66
C ARG A 148 91.21 -18.81 -9.05
N GLN A 149 90.63 -18.25 -10.11
CA GLN A 149 91.13 -18.43 -11.47
C GLN A 149 92.54 -17.87 -11.63
N ARG A 150 92.85 -16.69 -11.06
CA ARG A 150 94.21 -16.10 -11.08
C ARG A 150 95.24 -16.94 -10.32
N LEU A 151 94.82 -17.67 -9.29
CA LEU A 151 95.67 -18.62 -8.56
C LEU A 151 95.82 -19.97 -9.28
N GLN A 152 94.83 -20.36 -10.09
CA GLN A 152 94.77 -21.64 -10.80
C GLN A 152 95.28 -21.57 -12.24
N THR A 153 95.46 -20.38 -12.82
CA THR A 153 96.18 -20.22 -14.09
C THR A 153 97.60 -20.74 -13.92
N PRO A 154 98.00 -21.84 -14.59
CA PRO A 154 99.39 -22.27 -14.64
C PRO A 154 100.19 -21.15 -15.31
N ARG A 155 101.36 -20.83 -14.74
CA ARG A 155 102.39 -20.04 -15.43
C ARG A 155 102.53 -20.58 -16.87
N PRO A 156 102.55 -19.72 -17.92
CA PRO A 156 102.52 -20.21 -19.29
C PRO A 156 103.82 -20.97 -19.57
N GLY A 157 103.69 -22.29 -19.57
CA GLY A 157 104.75 -23.25 -19.82
C GLY A 157 104.09 -24.61 -20.07
N ALA A 158 104.02 -24.96 -21.35
CA ALA A 158 103.67 -26.28 -21.90
C ALA A 158 102.19 -26.73 -21.82
N ALA A 159 101.51 -26.51 -22.94
CA ALA A 159 100.85 -27.51 -23.78
C ALA A 159 99.79 -28.48 -23.20
N ALA A 160 98.71 -28.54 -23.99
CA ALA A 160 97.98 -29.73 -24.43
C ALA A 160 96.70 -30.15 -23.67
N ALA A 161 95.63 -30.07 -24.45
CA ALA A 161 94.69 -31.14 -24.73
C ALA A 161 93.39 -31.25 -23.91
N ALA A 162 92.33 -31.35 -24.73
CA ALA A 162 91.15 -32.16 -24.55
C ALA A 162 90.06 -31.65 -23.58
N ALA A 163 89.04 -31.09 -24.21
CA ALA A 163 87.64 -31.27 -23.89
C ALA A 163 87.32 -32.61 -23.18
N GLU A 164 86.72 -32.51 -22.00
CA GLU A 164 85.33 -32.93 -21.69
C GLU A 164 85.16 -33.13 -20.17
N PRO A 165 84.08 -32.60 -19.55
CA PRO A 165 83.61 -33.10 -18.28
C PRO A 165 82.24 -33.78 -18.44
N ARG A 166 82.20 -35.06 -18.06
CA ARG A 166 81.03 -35.72 -17.48
C ARG A 166 81.49 -36.30 -16.13
N PRO A 167 80.67 -36.36 -15.06
CA PRO A 167 79.35 -36.99 -15.12
C PRO A 167 78.28 -36.50 -14.12
N ARG A 168 77.08 -37.10 -14.26
CA ARG A 168 76.08 -37.48 -13.23
C ARG A 168 74.72 -36.78 -13.27
N ARG A 169 73.76 -37.62 -13.69
CA ARG A 169 72.32 -37.61 -13.42
C ARG A 169 72.01 -37.22 -11.97
N ARG A 170 71.02 -36.33 -11.78
CA ARG A 170 70.17 -36.32 -10.58
C ARG A 170 68.75 -35.84 -10.91
N ALA A 171 67.81 -36.78 -10.75
CA ALA A 171 66.39 -36.65 -10.49
C ALA A 171 65.59 -35.59 -11.26
N GLN A 172 64.91 -36.05 -12.31
CA GLN A 172 63.68 -35.46 -12.82
C GLN A 172 62.64 -35.53 -11.69
N ARG A 173 62.46 -34.44 -10.93
CA ARG A 173 61.29 -34.31 -10.04
C ARG A 173 60.06 -34.26 -10.94
N VAL A 174 59.17 -35.23 -10.73
CA VAL A 174 57.77 -35.19 -11.13
C VAL A 174 57.20 -33.83 -10.69
N ARG A 175 57.01 -32.93 -11.65
CA ARG A 175 56.11 -31.79 -11.46
C ARG A 175 54.71 -32.39 -11.42
N ARG A 176 54.19 -32.55 -10.20
CA ARG A 176 52.75 -32.53 -9.96
C ARG A 176 52.18 -31.29 -10.67
N PRO A 177 51.06 -31.41 -11.41
CA PRO A 177 50.34 -30.22 -11.83
C PRO A 177 49.88 -29.47 -10.57
N PRO A 178 49.97 -28.13 -10.48
CA PRO A 178 49.03 -27.44 -9.62
C PRO A 178 47.66 -27.77 -10.18
N ALA A 179 46.79 -28.32 -9.33
CA ALA A 179 45.37 -28.35 -9.59
C ALA A 179 45.00 -26.92 -10.03
N ALA A 180 44.66 -26.78 -11.32
CA ALA A 180 43.83 -25.68 -11.72
C ALA A 180 42.58 -25.86 -10.88
N GLU A 181 42.48 -25.03 -9.84
CA GLU A 181 41.23 -24.77 -9.15
C GLU A 181 40.21 -24.58 -10.27
N ALA A 182 39.33 -25.58 -10.39
CA ALA A 182 37.98 -25.32 -10.81
C ALA A 182 37.46 -24.28 -9.80
N ALA A 183 37.75 -23.01 -10.10
CA ALA A 183 37.00 -21.90 -9.59
C ALA A 183 35.60 -22.16 -10.13
N ALA A 184 34.83 -22.87 -9.32
CA ALA A 184 33.39 -22.87 -9.37
C ALA A 184 33.03 -21.39 -9.48
N LYS A 185 32.69 -20.98 -10.69
CA LYS A 185 31.92 -19.79 -10.96
C LYS A 185 30.56 -20.08 -10.36
N GLY A 186 30.48 -20.04 -9.04
CA GLY A 186 29.23 -19.74 -8.37
C GLY A 186 28.76 -18.42 -8.99
N PRO A 187 27.49 -18.30 -9.35
CA PRO A 187 26.96 -17.01 -9.72
C PRO A 187 27.08 -16.14 -8.47
N GLY A 188 28.16 -15.38 -8.38
CA GLY A 188 28.27 -14.27 -7.46
C GLY A 188 27.02 -13.45 -7.72
N ARG A 189 26.13 -13.38 -6.73
CA ARG A 189 24.99 -12.47 -6.80
C ARG A 189 25.58 -11.09 -7.01
N ASP A 190 25.50 -10.60 -8.23
CA ASP A 190 25.92 -9.26 -8.59
C ASP A 190 25.07 -8.29 -7.75
N TRP A 191 25.63 -7.77 -6.66
CA TRP A 191 24.99 -6.75 -5.84
C TRP A 191 24.58 -5.53 -6.68
N ALA A 192 25.35 -5.23 -7.73
CA ALA A 192 25.06 -4.22 -8.72
C ALA A 192 23.86 -4.55 -9.64
N ALA A 193 23.49 -5.82 -9.79
CA ALA A 193 22.25 -6.23 -10.47
C ALA A 193 21.04 -6.09 -9.53
N TRP A 194 21.23 -6.36 -8.23
CA TRP A 194 20.21 -6.10 -7.19
C TRP A 194 19.90 -4.61 -7.01
N GLU A 195 20.91 -3.73 -7.00
CA GLU A 195 20.67 -2.27 -6.94
C GLU A 195 19.99 -1.70 -8.19
N ARG A 196 20.28 -2.25 -9.39
CA ARG A 196 19.57 -1.90 -10.61
C ARG A 196 18.13 -2.44 -10.62
N ALA A 197 17.91 -3.66 -10.13
CA ALA A 197 16.57 -4.22 -9.99
C ALA A 197 15.74 -3.47 -8.93
N ALA A 198 16.37 -3.00 -7.85
CA ALA A 198 15.72 -2.17 -6.83
C ALA A 198 15.33 -0.79 -7.37
N ARG A 199 16.13 -0.19 -8.26
CA ARG A 199 15.78 1.05 -8.98
C ARG A 199 14.77 0.84 -10.11
N ALA A 200 14.65 -0.38 -10.64
CA ALA A 200 13.65 -0.72 -11.65
C ALA A 200 12.25 -0.98 -11.06
N LEU A 201 12.14 -1.14 -9.73
CA LEU A 201 10.86 -1.22 -9.02
C LEU A 201 10.18 0.15 -8.85
N ASP A 202 10.87 1.25 -9.17
CA ASP A 202 10.25 2.59 -9.23
C ASP A 202 9.42 2.78 -10.52
N ASP A 203 9.62 1.93 -11.55
CA ASP A 203 8.71 1.77 -12.70
C ASP A 203 7.65 0.71 -12.35
N VAL A 204 6.72 1.10 -11.49
CA VAL A 204 5.59 0.26 -11.10
C VAL A 204 4.64 0.13 -12.28
N GLU A 205 4.64 -1.02 -12.96
CA GLU A 205 3.50 -1.44 -13.75
C GLU A 205 2.27 -1.43 -12.80
N PRO A 206 1.23 -0.63 -13.09
CA PRO A 206 0.09 -0.50 -12.19
C PRO A 206 -0.48 -1.89 -11.91
N MET A 207 -0.66 -2.19 -10.62
CA MET A 207 -1.19 -3.46 -10.13
C MET A 207 -2.37 -3.91 -11.01
N PRO A 208 -2.35 -5.14 -11.57
CA PRO A 208 -3.39 -5.59 -12.47
C PRO A 208 -4.75 -5.49 -11.77
N ASP A 209 -5.73 -4.94 -12.48
CA ASP A 209 -7.07 -4.69 -11.95
C ASP A 209 -7.65 -6.00 -11.35
N PRO A 210 -7.94 -6.04 -10.04
CA PRO A 210 -8.51 -7.23 -9.40
C PRO A 210 -9.87 -7.64 -10.00
N ALA A 211 -10.53 -6.78 -10.78
CA ALA A 211 -11.75 -7.11 -11.50
C ALA A 211 -11.55 -8.17 -12.60
N LEU A 212 -10.33 -8.47 -13.04
CA LEU A 212 -10.06 -9.50 -14.05
C LEU A 212 -10.49 -10.92 -13.61
N PHE A 213 -10.53 -11.18 -12.30
CA PHE A 213 -11.04 -12.45 -11.75
C PHE A 213 -12.58 -12.52 -11.71
N LEU A 214 -13.26 -11.37 -11.78
CA LEU A 214 -14.73 -11.29 -11.76
C LEU A 214 -15.36 -11.54 -13.13
N TYR A 215 -14.57 -11.43 -14.22
CA TYR A 215 -15.02 -11.67 -15.60
C TYR A 215 -14.44 -12.92 -16.24
N ALA A 216 -13.93 -13.87 -15.44
CA ALA A 216 -13.49 -15.17 -15.93
C ALA A 216 -14.67 -15.89 -16.63
N ARG A 217 -14.66 -15.82 -17.97
CA ARG A 217 -15.36 -16.66 -18.96
C ARG A 217 -16.62 -17.37 -18.46
N ARG A 218 -17.77 -16.72 -18.64
CA ARG A 218 -19.04 -17.45 -18.75
C ARG A 218 -18.98 -18.33 -20.01
N PRO A 219 -19.17 -19.66 -19.92
CA PRO A 219 -19.24 -20.50 -21.12
C PRO A 219 -20.40 -20.06 -22.02
N PRO A 220 -20.25 -20.12 -23.36
CA PRO A 220 -21.29 -19.67 -24.27
C PRO A 220 -22.54 -20.55 -24.08
N ARG A 221 -23.66 -19.92 -23.72
CA ARG A 221 -24.96 -20.58 -23.70
C ARG A 221 -25.39 -20.85 -25.15
N PRO A 222 -25.93 -22.02 -25.49
CA PRO A 222 -26.45 -22.29 -26.83
C PRO A 222 -27.62 -21.34 -27.14
N SER A 223 -27.46 -20.65 -28.26
CA SER A 223 -28.34 -19.60 -28.76
C SER A 223 -29.70 -20.17 -29.20
N GLY A 224 -30.73 -19.99 -28.37
CA GLY A 224 -32.12 -20.02 -28.82
C GLY A 224 -32.44 -18.71 -29.53
N ARG A 225 -32.74 -18.76 -30.83
CA ARG A 225 -33.16 -17.60 -31.64
C ARG A 225 -34.44 -16.99 -31.07
N SER A 226 -34.44 -15.68 -30.83
CA SER A 226 -35.67 -14.87 -30.79
C SER A 226 -35.37 -13.46 -31.34
N PRO A 227 -36.33 -12.79 -32.03
CA PRO A 227 -36.04 -11.70 -32.95
C PRO A 227 -35.71 -10.37 -32.26
N ARG A 228 -34.85 -9.61 -32.93
CA ARG A 228 -34.35 -8.26 -32.60
C ARG A 228 -35.44 -7.31 -32.09
N GLN A 229 -35.23 -6.72 -30.91
CA GLN A 229 -35.75 -5.39 -30.56
C GLN A 229 -34.66 -4.34 -30.82
N PRO A 230 -34.99 -3.18 -31.40
CA PRO A 230 -34.05 -2.06 -31.50
C PRO A 230 -33.84 -1.40 -30.12
N PRO A 231 -32.66 -0.77 -29.87
CA PRO A 231 -32.37 -0.13 -28.60
C PRO A 231 -33.24 1.13 -28.39
N PRO A 232 -33.58 1.47 -27.14
CA PRO A 232 -34.21 2.75 -26.81
C PRO A 232 -33.27 3.92 -27.12
N GLN A 233 -33.83 4.97 -27.72
CA GLN A 233 -33.15 6.24 -27.98
C GLN A 233 -32.87 6.99 -26.66
N GLU A 234 -31.66 7.55 -26.53
CA GLU A 234 -31.30 8.48 -25.47
C GLU A 234 -31.99 9.84 -25.69
N PRO A 235 -32.53 10.50 -24.66
CA PRO A 235 -33.01 11.87 -24.78
C PRO A 235 -31.86 12.89 -24.80
N PRO A 236 -32.04 14.05 -25.47
CA PRO A 236 -30.98 15.03 -25.66
C PRO A 236 -30.65 15.82 -24.39
N ASP A 237 -29.40 16.27 -24.33
CA ASP A 237 -28.83 17.18 -23.34
C ASP A 237 -29.78 18.33 -22.96
N GLN A 238 -30.21 18.35 -21.70
CA GLN A 238 -30.78 19.55 -21.11
C GLN A 238 -29.68 20.32 -20.38
N ALA A 239 -29.48 21.54 -20.87
CA ALA A 239 -28.69 22.61 -20.30
C ALA A 239 -28.85 22.71 -18.77
N GLY A 240 -27.72 22.91 -18.09
CA GLY A 240 -27.68 23.14 -16.65
C GLY A 240 -28.46 24.40 -16.22
N PRO A 241 -28.92 24.45 -14.96
CA PRO A 241 -29.61 25.62 -14.43
C PRO A 241 -28.63 26.80 -14.24
N PRO A 242 -29.08 28.06 -14.43
CA PRO A 242 -28.24 29.23 -14.21
C PRO A 242 -27.90 29.41 -12.72
N ALA A 243 -26.70 29.91 -12.46
CA ALA A 243 -26.19 30.25 -11.14
C ALA A 243 -27.12 31.24 -10.40
N ALA A 244 -27.31 31.00 -9.11
CA ALA A 244 -28.07 31.89 -8.23
C ALA A 244 -27.35 33.25 -8.04
N PRO A 245 -28.09 34.36 -7.92
CA PRO A 245 -27.52 35.68 -7.70
C PRO A 245 -26.96 35.83 -6.27
N SER A 246 -25.81 36.48 -6.17
CA SER A 246 -25.11 36.83 -4.93
C SER A 246 -25.95 37.81 -4.08
N PRO A 247 -25.92 37.73 -2.74
CA PRO A 247 -26.59 38.71 -1.88
C PRO A 247 -25.84 40.06 -1.92
N PRO A 248 -26.54 41.21 -1.79
CA PRO A 248 -25.93 42.53 -1.77
C PRO A 248 -25.15 42.77 -0.46
N SER A 249 -23.98 43.40 -0.59
CA SER A 249 -23.14 43.88 0.50
C SER A 249 -23.89 44.87 1.40
N ALA A 250 -23.71 44.73 2.71
CA ALA A 250 -24.22 45.67 3.70
C ALA A 250 -23.55 47.06 3.59
N PRO A 251 -24.29 48.16 3.84
CA PRO A 251 -23.75 49.52 3.83
C PRO A 251 -22.91 49.81 5.09
N GLY A 252 -21.91 50.67 4.91
CA GLY A 252 -20.82 50.94 5.85
C GLY A 252 -21.20 51.55 7.20
N GLU A 253 -20.28 51.39 8.14
CA GLU A 253 -20.24 52.10 9.42
C GLU A 253 -19.86 53.59 9.19
N PRO A 254 -20.47 54.53 9.92
CA PRO A 254 -20.02 55.92 9.96
C PRO A 254 -18.90 56.13 11.00
N GLU A 255 -17.84 56.82 10.59
CA GLU A 255 -17.02 57.66 11.49
C GLU A 255 -17.65 59.06 11.61
#